data_AF-A0A960IIV6-F1
#
_entry.id   AF-A0A960IIV6-F1
#
_cell.length_a   1.000
_cell.length_b   1.000
_cell.length_c   1.000
_cell.angle_alpha   90.00
_cell.angle_beta   90.00
_cell.angle_gamma   90.00
#
_symmetry.space_group_name_H-M   'P 1'
#
loop_
_entity.id
_entity.type
_entity.pdbx_description
1 polymer ?
#
loop_
_entity_poly.entity_id
_entity_poly.type
_entity_poly.pdbx_seq_one_letter_code
_entity_poly.pdbx_strand_id
1 'polypeptide(L)'
;MAEASTPASSSRASAFFFSSRSDRPVPATVTYDEFISDVVRGVEALGAAIMVLGGLAALVAYLIAVARPADREGAYERLRERLGRAILLGLEVLIVGDIVRTIIVDPTVESVLVLGMIVVIRIVLSFSLEVEIDGTWPWSRWRLAGPAPKDAGEPPK
;
A
#
# COMPACT_ATOMS: atom_id res chain seq x y z
N MET A 1 32.32 -85.52 40.79
CA MET A 1 32.64 -84.21 40.21
C MET A 1 31.30 -83.62 39.79
N ALA A 2 30.56 -82.89 40.64
CA ALA A 2 30.83 -81.52 41.13
C ALA A 2 31.14 -80.60 39.93
N GLU A 3 30.39 -79.54 39.62
CA GLU A 3 29.84 -78.55 40.53
C GLU A 3 28.73 -77.74 39.84
N ALA A 4 27.63 -77.51 40.56
CA ALA A 4 26.63 -76.51 40.24
C ALA A 4 27.22 -75.12 40.50
N SER A 5 26.92 -74.14 39.64
CA SER A 5 27.15 -72.73 39.95
C SER A 5 26.03 -71.85 39.38
N THR A 6 25.07 -71.56 40.24
CA THR A 6 24.38 -70.26 40.31
C THR A 6 24.78 -69.66 41.66
N PRO A 7 25.05 -68.35 41.82
CA PRO A 7 23.93 -67.38 41.89
C PRO A 7 24.22 -65.91 41.47
N ALA A 8 23.11 -65.21 41.18
CA ALA A 8 22.72 -63.84 41.59
C ALA A 8 23.54 -62.56 41.28
N SER A 9 22.77 -61.57 40.79
CA SER A 9 22.73 -60.15 41.20
C SER A 9 23.88 -59.21 40.79
N SER A 10 23.58 -58.23 39.93
CA SER A 10 23.43 -56.87 40.43
C SER A 10 22.69 -55.97 39.42
N SER A 11 21.68 -55.31 39.96
CA SER A 11 21.00 -54.16 39.40
C SER A 11 22.00 -53.03 39.20
N ARG A 12 22.13 -52.52 37.97
CA ARG A 12 22.67 -51.18 37.71
C ARG A 12 21.64 -50.40 36.91
N ALA A 13 20.83 -49.66 37.66
CA ALA A 13 20.04 -48.56 37.17
C ALA A 13 20.94 -47.56 36.44
N SER A 14 20.97 -47.60 35.12
CA SER A 14 21.36 -46.46 34.29
C SER A 14 20.11 -45.61 34.04
N ALA A 15 19.63 -44.99 35.12
CA ALA A 15 18.82 -43.77 35.04
C ALA A 15 19.75 -42.62 34.60
N PHE A 16 20.24 -42.68 33.37
CA PHE A 16 21.06 -41.64 32.77
C PHE A 16 20.19 -40.87 31.77
N PHE A 17 19.44 -39.92 32.33
CA PHE A 17 19.56 -38.54 31.88
C PHE A 17 19.34 -38.27 30.38
N PHE A 18 18.33 -38.87 29.74
CA PHE A 18 17.72 -38.20 28.59
C PHE A 18 16.57 -37.34 29.08
N SER A 19 16.96 -36.19 29.66
CA SER A 19 16.08 -35.05 29.77
C SER A 19 15.52 -34.81 28.38
N SER A 20 14.22 -35.12 28.21
CA SER A 20 13.45 -34.68 27.05
C SER A 20 13.73 -33.20 26.91
N ARG A 21 14.50 -32.86 25.87
CA ARG A 21 14.98 -31.51 25.60
C ARG A 21 13.75 -30.65 25.47
N SER A 22 13.51 -29.84 26.49
CA SER A 22 12.47 -28.83 26.60
C SER A 22 11.98 -28.35 25.24
N ASP A 23 10.82 -28.85 24.80
CA ASP A 23 9.94 -28.15 23.86
C ASP A 23 9.49 -26.89 24.60
N ARG A 24 10.38 -25.89 24.65
CA ARG A 24 9.96 -24.55 25.04
C ARG A 24 9.07 -24.09 23.90
N PRO A 25 7.80 -23.75 24.12
CA PRO A 25 7.10 -22.94 23.14
C PRO A 25 7.96 -21.69 22.96
N VAL A 26 8.58 -21.56 21.79
CA VAL A 26 9.27 -20.32 21.42
C VAL A 26 8.19 -19.25 21.58
N PRO A 27 8.34 -18.29 22.51
CA PRO A 27 7.32 -17.28 22.70
C PRO A 27 7.14 -16.60 21.34
N ALA A 28 5.90 -16.56 20.85
CA ALA A 28 5.53 -15.91 19.62
C ALA A 28 5.90 -14.43 19.74
N THR A 29 7.14 -14.09 19.38
CA THR A 29 7.50 -12.75 18.97
C THR A 29 6.53 -12.42 17.84
N VAL A 30 5.77 -11.33 17.96
CA VAL A 30 4.92 -10.85 16.86
C VAL A 30 5.68 -11.06 15.57
N THR A 31 5.19 -11.95 14.71
CA THR A 31 5.96 -12.37 13.54
C THR A 31 6.10 -11.12 12.69
N TYR A 32 7.31 -10.78 12.23
CA TYR A 32 7.55 -9.54 11.46
C TYR A 32 6.53 -9.38 10.32
N ASP A 33 6.12 -10.50 9.73
CA ASP A 33 5.10 -10.57 8.68
C ASP A 33 3.71 -10.13 9.15
N GLU A 34 3.30 -10.48 10.37
CA GLU A 34 2.01 -10.08 10.95
C GLU A 34 1.97 -8.58 11.19
N PHE A 35 3.02 -8.03 11.80
CA PHE A 35 3.11 -6.59 12.06
C PHE A 35 3.06 -5.77 10.77
N ILE A 36 3.86 -6.15 9.77
CA ILE A 36 3.87 -5.44 8.49
C ILE A 36 2.53 -5.61 7.76
N SER A 37 1.93 -6.80 7.79
CA SER A 37 0.60 -7.05 7.19
C SER A 37 -0.46 -6.12 7.80
N ASP A 38 -0.47 -5.93 9.11
CA ASP A 38 -1.41 -5.03 9.77
C ASP A 38 -1.16 -3.56 9.41
N VAL A 39 0.09 -3.13 9.31
CA VAL A 39 0.45 -1.78 8.83
C VAL A 39 -0.02 -1.57 7.40
N VAL A 40 0.23 -2.52 6.49
CA VAL A 40 -0.19 -2.46 5.08
C VAL A 40 -1.72 -2.34 5.00
N ARG A 41 -2.46 -3.18 5.73
CA ARG A 41 -3.92 -3.11 5.80
C ARG A 41 -4.42 -1.77 6.32
N GLY A 42 -3.74 -1.20 7.33
CA GLY A 42 -4.08 0.12 7.86
C GLY A 42 -3.91 1.23 6.83
N VAL A 43 -2.80 1.21 6.08
CA VAL A 43 -2.52 2.18 5.00
C VAL A 43 -3.51 2.02 3.85
N GLU A 44 -3.78 0.78 3.42
CA GLU A 44 -4.77 0.46 2.38
C GLU A 44 -6.17 0.95 2.80
N ALA A 45 -6.57 0.67 4.04
CA ALA A 45 -7.85 1.11 4.59
C ALA A 45 -7.94 2.65 4.66
N LEU A 46 -6.87 3.34 5.05
CA LEU A 46 -6.83 4.80 5.08
C LEU A 46 -6.98 5.40 3.69
N GLY A 47 -6.21 4.92 2.70
CA GLY A 47 -6.31 5.40 1.33
C GLY A 47 -7.69 5.16 0.72
N ALA A 48 -8.26 3.97 0.94
CA ALA A 48 -9.62 3.66 0.53
C ALA A 48 -10.66 4.55 1.23
N ALA A 49 -10.51 4.79 2.53
CA ALA A 49 -11.40 5.68 3.28
C ALA A 49 -11.35 7.11 2.75
N ILE A 50 -10.16 7.64 2.40
CA ILE A 50 -10.00 8.96 1.79
C ILE A 50 -10.79 9.05 0.48
N MET A 51 -10.66 8.05 -0.41
CA MET A 51 -11.40 8.02 -1.68
C MET A 51 -12.91 7.97 -1.46
N VAL A 52 -13.37 7.06 -0.61
CA VAL A 52 -14.80 6.84 -0.36
C VAL A 52 -15.42 8.06 0.31
N LEU A 53 -14.84 8.54 1.40
CA LEU A 53 -15.38 9.68 2.15
C LEU A 53 -15.27 10.98 1.36
N GLY A 54 -14.14 11.21 0.68
CA GLY A 54 -13.94 12.39 -0.16
C GLY A 54 -14.88 12.40 -1.38
N GLY A 55 -15.05 11.26 -2.05
CA GLY A 55 -15.99 11.10 -3.15
C GLY A 55 -17.44 11.26 -2.71
N LEU A 56 -17.82 10.67 -1.57
CA LEU A 56 -19.15 10.84 -0.99
C LEU A 56 -19.42 12.31 -0.63
N ALA A 57 -18.46 12.99 0.01
CA ALA A 57 -18.58 14.41 0.33
C ALA A 57 -18.71 15.29 -0.92
N ALA A 58 -17.95 14.98 -1.99
CA ALA A 58 -18.06 15.66 -3.27
C ALA A 58 -19.46 15.46 -3.91
N LEU A 59 -19.96 14.23 -3.88
CA LEU A 59 -21.29 13.89 -4.40
C LEU A 59 -22.41 14.58 -3.62
N VAL A 60 -22.36 14.55 -2.28
CA VAL A 60 -23.34 15.23 -1.43
C VAL A 60 -23.35 16.73 -1.72
N ALA A 61 -22.18 17.36 -1.81
CA ALA A 61 -22.08 18.77 -2.16
C ALA A 61 -22.67 19.08 -3.54
N TYR A 62 -22.46 18.20 -4.52
CA TYR A 62 -23.05 18.32 -5.85
C TYR A 62 -24.59 18.23 -5.82
N LEU A 63 -25.15 17.25 -5.12
CA LEU A 63 -26.61 17.08 -5.00
C LEU A 63 -27.26 18.31 -4.35
N ILE A 64 -26.61 18.88 -3.32
CA ILE A 64 -27.06 20.12 -2.67
C ILE A 64 -27.01 21.30 -3.66
N ALA A 65 -25.94 21.42 -4.45
CA ALA A 65 -25.79 22.49 -5.43
C ALA A 65 -26.83 22.40 -6.57
N VAL A 66 -27.09 21.19 -7.10
CA VAL A 66 -28.07 21.00 -8.18
C VAL A 66 -29.52 21.23 -7.71
N ALA A 67 -29.80 21.01 -6.43
CA ALA A 67 -31.10 21.34 -5.84
C ALA A 67 -31.39 22.86 -5.84
N ARG A 68 -30.37 23.71 -5.99
CA ARG A 68 -30.48 25.18 -6.01
C ARG A 68 -30.24 25.73 -7.42
N PRO A 69 -31.23 26.35 -8.09
CA PRO A 69 -31.08 26.83 -9.47
C PRO A 69 -29.87 27.77 -9.68
N ALA A 70 -29.54 28.60 -8.69
CA ALA A 70 -28.42 29.54 -8.75
C ALA A 70 -27.03 28.87 -8.72
N ASP A 71 -26.91 27.67 -8.14
CA ASP A 71 -25.63 26.98 -7.94
C ASP A 71 -25.39 25.87 -8.96
N ARG A 72 -26.32 25.67 -9.92
CA ARG A 72 -26.25 24.61 -10.94
C ARG A 72 -25.11 24.84 -11.93
N GLU A 73 -24.85 26.10 -12.27
CA GLU A 73 -23.82 26.44 -13.24
C GLU A 73 -22.44 26.10 -12.65
N GLY A 74 -21.68 25.26 -13.36
CA GLY A 74 -20.40 24.73 -12.91
C GLY A 74 -20.47 23.69 -11.77
N ALA A 75 -21.65 23.21 -11.37
CA ALA A 75 -21.77 22.20 -10.31
C ALA A 75 -21.05 20.89 -10.67
N TYR A 76 -21.14 20.49 -11.94
CA TYR A 76 -20.48 19.30 -12.47
C TYR A 76 -18.95 19.45 -12.49
N GLU A 77 -18.43 20.61 -12.89
CA GLU A 77 -16.99 20.88 -12.88
C GLU A 77 -16.42 20.78 -11.46
N ARG A 78 -17.11 21.42 -10.49
CA ARG A 78 -16.76 21.34 -9.07
C ARG A 78 -16.82 19.90 -8.51
N LEU A 79 -17.76 19.09 -8.98
CA LEU A 79 -17.83 17.67 -8.63
C LEU A 79 -16.59 16.93 -9.14
N ARG A 80 -16.25 17.11 -10.43
CA ARG A 80 -15.07 16.47 -11.05
C ARG A 80 -13.78 16.87 -10.34
N GLU A 81 -13.58 18.14 -10.06
CA GLU A 81 -12.39 18.64 -9.34
C GLU A 81 -12.26 18.04 -7.94
N ARG A 82 -13.36 18.03 -7.16
CA ARG A 82 -13.34 17.52 -5.78
C ARG A 82 -13.16 16.01 -5.74
N LEU A 83 -13.85 15.29 -6.62
CA LEU A 83 -13.74 13.85 -6.76
C LEU A 83 -12.32 13.47 -7.20
N GLY A 84 -11.79 14.16 -8.21
CA GLY A 84 -10.44 13.97 -8.71
C GLY A 84 -9.38 14.18 -7.63
N ARG A 85 -9.49 15.26 -6.85
CA ARG A 85 -8.56 15.54 -5.74
C ARG A 85 -8.63 14.48 -4.63
N ALA A 86 -9.83 14.01 -4.29
CA ALA A 86 -10.00 12.95 -3.29
C ALA A 86 -9.40 11.62 -3.76
N ILE A 87 -9.60 11.27 -5.04
CA ILE A 87 -9.03 10.06 -5.62
C ILE A 87 -7.50 10.16 -5.69
N LEU A 88 -6.95 11.28 -6.15
CA LEU A 88 -5.50 11.48 -6.25
C LEU A 88 -4.82 11.37 -4.89
N LEU A 89 -5.38 12.03 -3.86
CA LEU A 89 -4.88 11.92 -2.49
C LEU A 89 -4.95 10.49 -1.95
N GLY A 90 -6.07 9.80 -2.18
CA GLY A 90 -6.19 8.39 -1.82
C GLY A 90 -5.15 7.52 -2.52
N LEU A 91 -4.89 7.78 -3.81
CA LEU A 91 -3.89 7.06 -4.59
C LEU A 91 -2.48 7.32 -4.08
N GLU A 92 -2.13 8.53 -3.63
CA GLU A 92 -0.83 8.81 -2.99
C GLU A 92 -0.62 7.94 -1.74
N VAL A 93 -1.66 7.82 -0.90
CA VAL A 93 -1.61 6.98 0.31
C VAL A 93 -1.53 5.50 -0.05
N LEU A 94 -2.34 5.03 -1.00
CA LEU A 94 -2.35 3.64 -1.42
C LEU A 94 -1.02 3.21 -2.08
N ILE A 95 -0.19 4.15 -2.56
CA ILE A 95 1.11 3.81 -3.19
C ILE A 95 2.00 3.12 -2.16
N VAL A 96 1.92 3.57 -0.91
CA VAL A 96 2.73 3.05 0.18
C VAL A 96 2.41 1.58 0.46
N GLY A 97 1.12 1.22 0.54
CA GLY A 97 0.68 -0.16 0.78
C GLY A 97 1.14 -1.11 -0.33
N ASP A 98 0.97 -0.70 -1.59
CA ASP A 98 1.41 -1.50 -2.73
C ASP A 98 2.92 -1.71 -2.74
N ILE A 99 3.72 -0.65 -2.51
CA ILE A 99 5.19 -0.78 -2.46
C ILE A 99 5.62 -1.72 -1.35
N VAL A 100 5.08 -1.60 -0.14
CA VAL A 100 5.47 -2.45 0.99
C VAL A 100 5.12 -3.92 0.70
N ARG A 101 3.94 -4.19 0.16
CA ARG A 101 3.52 -5.54 -0.27
C ARG A 101 4.48 -6.14 -1.30
N THR A 102 5.06 -5.32 -2.18
CA THR A 102 6.05 -5.81 -3.16
C THR A 102 7.35 -6.30 -2.54
N ILE A 103 7.77 -5.69 -1.43
CA ILE A 103 9.09 -5.93 -0.82
C ILE A 103 9.09 -7.19 0.05
N ILE A 104 7.94 -7.51 0.66
CA ILE A 104 7.80 -8.58 1.67
C ILE A 104 7.33 -9.93 1.11
N VAL A 105 6.76 -9.97 -0.10
CA VAL A 105 6.34 -11.24 -0.73
C VAL A 105 7.56 -11.93 -1.32
N ASP A 106 7.75 -13.22 -1.03
CA ASP A 106 8.84 -14.02 -1.60
C ASP A 106 8.91 -13.82 -3.12
N PRO A 107 10.05 -13.33 -3.66
CA PRO A 107 10.14 -12.94 -5.05
C PRO A 107 10.22 -14.19 -5.96
N THR A 108 9.07 -14.80 -6.22
CA THR A 108 8.91 -15.77 -7.31
C THR A 108 8.64 -15.03 -8.63
N VAL A 109 9.04 -15.62 -9.76
CA VAL A 109 8.83 -15.00 -11.08
C VAL A 109 7.34 -14.75 -11.36
N GLU A 110 6.46 -15.63 -10.90
CA GLU A 110 5.01 -15.50 -11.02
C GLU A 110 4.47 -14.36 -10.14
N SER A 111 4.90 -14.28 -8.88
CA SER A 111 4.52 -13.20 -7.95
C SER A 111 4.95 -11.83 -8.48
N VAL A 112 6.16 -11.73 -9.05
CA VAL A 112 6.67 -10.50 -9.66
C VAL A 112 5.88 -10.12 -10.92
N LEU A 113 5.44 -11.10 -11.72
CA LEU A 113 4.61 -10.86 -12.91
C LEU A 113 3.22 -10.31 -12.55
N VAL A 114 2.53 -10.95 -11.60
CA VAL A 114 1.21 -10.48 -11.13
C VAL A 114 1.33 -9.08 -10.54
N LEU A 115 2.35 -8.85 -9.71
CA LEU A 115 2.61 -7.56 -9.13
C LEU A 115 2.94 -6.49 -10.18
N GLY A 116 3.80 -6.81 -11.14
CA GLY A 116 4.13 -5.91 -12.25
C GLY A 116 2.89 -5.50 -13.04
N MET A 117 1.97 -6.44 -13.27
CA MET A 117 0.69 -6.14 -13.92
C MET A 117 -0.18 -5.18 -13.08
N ILE A 118 -0.27 -5.38 -11.76
CA ILE A 118 -1.01 -4.48 -10.86
C ILE A 118 -0.41 -3.06 -10.90
N VAL A 119 0.93 -2.94 -10.86
CA VAL A 119 1.62 -1.64 -10.94
C VAL A 119 1.36 -0.95 -12.29
N VAL A 120 1.38 -1.67 -13.40
CA VAL A 120 1.06 -1.12 -14.73
C VAL A 120 -0.37 -0.59 -14.79
N ILE A 121 -1.34 -1.36 -14.31
CA ILE A 121 -2.75 -0.91 -14.24
C ILE A 121 -2.84 0.36 -13.41
N ARG A 122 -2.16 0.41 -12.27
CA ARG A 122 -2.13 1.58 -11.40
C ARG A 122 -1.58 2.82 -12.11
N ILE A 123 -0.47 2.70 -12.84
CA ILE A 123 0.13 3.81 -13.59
C ILE A 123 -0.86 4.31 -14.64
N VAL A 124 -1.46 3.41 -15.43
CA VAL A 124 -2.40 3.80 -16.50
C VAL A 124 -3.65 4.48 -15.94
N LEU A 125 -4.24 3.95 -14.87
CA LEU A 125 -5.45 4.54 -14.26
C LEU A 125 -5.15 5.91 -13.64
N SER A 126 -4.04 6.06 -12.92
CA SER A 126 -3.63 7.35 -12.36
C SER A 126 -3.43 8.39 -13.48
N PHE A 127 -2.70 8.05 -14.55
CA PHE A 127 -2.48 8.95 -15.70
C PHE A 127 -3.79 9.30 -16.42
N SER A 128 -4.68 8.33 -16.61
CA SER A 128 -5.96 8.56 -17.29
C SER A 128 -6.84 9.56 -16.53
N LEU A 129 -6.89 9.43 -15.20
CA LEU A 129 -7.65 10.35 -14.35
C LEU A 129 -7.04 11.75 -14.33
N GLU A 130 -5.72 11.85 -14.22
CA GLU A 130 -5.02 13.15 -14.20
C GLU A 130 -5.22 13.91 -15.52
N VAL A 131 -5.14 13.23 -16.67
CA VAL A 131 -5.43 13.82 -17.99
C VAL A 131 -6.88 14.25 -18.13
N GLU A 132 -7.82 13.48 -17.60
CA GLU A 132 -9.24 13.81 -17.66
C GLU A 132 -9.58 15.05 -16.79
N ILE A 133 -8.87 15.25 -15.69
CA ILE A 133 -9.07 16.37 -14.77
C ILE A 133 -8.34 17.63 -15.28
N ASP A 134 -7.06 17.51 -15.65
CA ASP A 134 -6.23 18.67 -16.04
C ASP A 134 -6.36 19.02 -17.53
N GLY A 135 -7.02 18.19 -18.33
CA GLY A 135 -7.18 18.35 -19.78
C GLY A 135 -5.87 18.34 -20.57
N THR A 136 -4.73 18.14 -19.90
CA THR A 136 -3.40 18.26 -20.45
C THR A 136 -2.54 17.09 -19.98
N TRP A 137 -1.78 16.52 -20.91
CA TRP A 137 -0.88 15.43 -20.55
C TRP A 137 0.22 15.92 -19.61
N PRO A 138 0.65 15.12 -18.63
CA PRO A 138 1.61 15.54 -17.62
C PRO A 138 3.01 15.86 -18.18
N TRP A 139 3.36 15.42 -19.39
CA TRP A 139 4.58 15.81 -20.10
C TRP A 139 4.43 17.09 -20.95
N SER A 140 3.21 17.61 -21.10
CA SER A 140 2.94 18.82 -21.87
C SER A 140 3.22 20.11 -21.08
N ARG A 141 3.20 20.05 -19.75
CA ARG A 141 3.45 21.18 -18.83
C ARG A 141 4.85 21.79 -19.00
N TRP A 142 5.84 21.02 -19.46
CA TRP A 142 7.18 21.54 -19.76
C TRP A 142 7.23 22.42 -21.03
N ARG A 143 6.22 22.37 -21.91
CA ARG A 143 6.16 23.21 -23.13
C ARG A 143 5.52 24.58 -22.90
N LEU A 144 4.80 24.78 -21.80
CA LEU A 144 4.18 26.06 -21.44
C LEU A 144 5.11 26.95 -20.60
N ALA A 145 6.10 26.35 -19.92
CA ALA A 145 7.21 27.08 -19.30
C ALA A 145 8.25 27.47 -20.36
N GLY A 146 7.86 28.32 -21.32
CA GLY A 146 8.78 28.93 -22.26
C GLY A 146 9.80 29.83 -21.54
N PRO A 147 11.04 29.98 -22.04
CA PRO A 147 12.04 30.84 -21.42
C PRO A 147 11.49 32.27 -21.29
N ALA A 148 11.62 32.84 -20.08
CA ALA A 148 11.22 34.22 -19.80
C ALA A 148 11.83 35.18 -20.84
N PRO A 149 11.07 36.17 -21.35
CA PRO A 149 11.59 37.15 -22.31
C PRO A 149 12.85 37.82 -21.74
N LYS A 150 13.97 37.76 -22.46
CA LYS A 150 15.28 38.27 -22.01
C LYS A 150 15.47 39.77 -22.25
N ASP A 151 14.38 40.51 -22.52
CA ASP A 151 14.51 41.77 -23.25
C ASP A 151 13.85 42.97 -22.51
N ALA A 152 13.50 42.82 -21.24
CA ALA A 152 12.87 43.89 -20.45
C ALA A 152 13.89 44.75 -19.68
N GLY A 153 14.93 45.26 -20.36
CA GLY A 153 15.99 45.98 -19.66
C GLY A 153 17.00 46.71 -20.54
N GLU A 154 16.55 47.63 -21.39
CA GLU A 154 17.42 48.73 -21.84
C GLU A 154 16.66 50.06 -21.67
N PRO A 155 16.99 50.89 -20.66
CA PRO A 155 16.44 52.23 -20.56
C PRO A 155 17.03 53.13 -21.67
N PRO A 156 16.23 54.02 -22.29
CA PRO A 156 16.75 54.95 -23.30
C PRO A 156 17.76 55.92 -22.68
N LYS A 157 18.89 56.12 -23.40
CA LYS A 157 19.98 57.04 -23.05
C LYS A 157 19.56 58.51 -23.14
#